data_AF-A0A5N0ES18-F1
#
_entry.id   AF-A0A5N0ES18-F1
#
_cell.length_a   1.000
_cell.length_b   1.000
_cell.length_c   1.000
_cell.angle_alpha   90.00
_cell.angle_beta   90.00
_cell.angle_gamma   90.00
#
_symmetry.space_group_name_H-M   'P 1'
#
loop_
_entity.id
_entity.type
_entity.pdbx_description
1 polymer ?
#
loop_
_entity_poly.entity_id
_entity_poly.type
_entity_poly.pdbx_seq_one_letter_code
_entity_poly.pdbx_strand_id
1 'polypeptide(L)'
;MVEFPGWRERGHGDFGEIWGIVAHHTGSSQAPPTEIAYGITALAGPLSQIHLAQDGTVTVVAVGVAWHAGAGSWPGLPEDNANFHTIGIEAANNGTEGWSDAQYDAYVGCCAAILRKLGHGADRVIGHKEWAGPKQGKWDPGCMDMDQFRADIAERLKGSALMALSDSEQRELLDKLRRVHFELTYGFQSRVADSEYRDTVAGYVLNSDAADYRTEQRLKALELKLDRLLAAAERRI
;
A
#
# COMPACT_ATOMS: atom_id res chain seq x y z
N MET A 1 -10.27 -8.32 -1.51
CA MET A 1 -10.98 -8.68 -0.26
C MET A 1 -12.32 -9.31 -0.64
N VAL A 2 -12.66 -10.44 -0.02
CA VAL A 2 -13.91 -11.19 -0.24
C VAL A 2 -14.68 -11.24 1.09
N GLU A 3 -16.00 -11.12 1.02
CA GLU A 3 -16.88 -11.29 2.19
C GLU A 3 -17.46 -12.71 2.17
N PHE A 4 -17.20 -13.52 3.21
CA PHE A 4 -17.80 -14.85 3.31
C PHE A 4 -19.29 -14.74 3.67
N PRO A 5 -20.20 -15.56 3.11
CA PRO A 5 -21.62 -15.49 3.43
C PRO A 5 -21.91 -15.55 4.95
N GLY A 6 -22.65 -14.57 5.45
CA GLY A 6 -23.03 -14.45 6.86
C GLY A 6 -21.92 -13.95 7.80
N TRP A 7 -20.79 -13.45 7.30
CA TRP A 7 -19.66 -13.04 8.15
C TRP A 7 -20.03 -12.00 9.23
N ARG A 8 -20.99 -11.11 8.94
CA ARG A 8 -21.44 -10.04 9.86
C ARG A 8 -22.16 -10.56 11.11
N GLU A 9 -22.63 -11.80 11.10
CA GLU A 9 -23.34 -12.43 12.22
C GLU A 9 -22.55 -13.62 12.79
N ARG A 10 -21.36 -13.91 12.24
CA ARG A 10 -20.55 -15.06 12.62
C ARG A 10 -19.57 -14.69 13.72
N GLY A 11 -19.52 -15.53 14.75
CA GLY A 11 -18.59 -15.41 15.88
C GLY A 11 -19.15 -16.10 17.12
N HIS A 12 -18.36 -16.12 18.19
CA HIS A 12 -18.70 -16.65 19.51
C HIS A 12 -18.94 -15.55 20.55
N GLY A 13 -19.44 -14.40 20.08
CA GLY A 13 -19.63 -13.18 20.88
C GLY A 13 -18.81 -12.01 20.36
N ASP A 14 -18.92 -10.90 21.08
CA ASP A 14 -18.20 -9.66 20.76
C ASP A 14 -16.82 -9.62 21.42
N PHE A 15 -15.95 -8.81 20.83
CA PHE A 15 -14.64 -8.52 21.38
C PHE A 15 -14.71 -7.60 22.60
N GLY A 16 -13.72 -7.73 23.48
CA GLY A 16 -13.34 -6.65 24.38
C GLY A 16 -12.50 -5.59 23.64
N GLU A 17 -11.55 -4.99 24.34
CA GLU A 17 -10.49 -4.22 23.68
C GLU A 17 -9.66 -5.17 22.79
N ILE A 18 -9.57 -4.85 21.50
CA ILE A 18 -8.77 -5.60 20.53
C ILE A 18 -7.32 -5.13 20.67
N TRP A 19 -6.52 -5.94 21.34
CA TRP A 19 -5.09 -5.75 21.55
C TRP A 19 -4.29 -5.80 20.24
N GLY A 20 -4.65 -6.67 19.31
CA GLY A 20 -3.86 -6.90 18.11
C GLY A 20 -4.23 -8.15 17.32
N ILE A 21 -3.23 -8.82 16.77
CA ILE A 21 -3.38 -9.89 15.77
C ILE A 21 -2.54 -11.10 16.18
N VAL A 22 -3.11 -12.30 16.02
CA VAL A 22 -2.35 -13.56 16.03
C VAL A 22 -2.29 -14.11 14.61
N ALA A 23 -1.07 -14.28 14.10
CA ALA A 23 -0.78 -14.82 12.79
C ALA A 23 -0.65 -16.35 12.84
N HIS A 24 -1.40 -17.04 11.98
CA HIS A 24 -1.43 -18.50 11.86
C HIS A 24 -1.06 -18.95 10.45
N HIS A 25 -0.79 -20.24 10.33
CA HIS A 25 -1.01 -20.99 9.11
C HIS A 25 -2.05 -22.08 9.38
N THR A 26 -2.73 -22.53 8.33
CA THR A 26 -3.76 -23.58 8.46
C THR A 26 -3.19 -24.99 8.57
N GLY A 27 -1.93 -25.18 8.22
CA GLY A 27 -1.27 -26.49 8.14
C GLY A 27 -1.59 -27.22 6.84
N SER A 28 -2.26 -26.54 5.90
CA SER A 28 -2.63 -27.04 4.58
C SER A 28 -2.54 -25.93 3.54
N SER A 29 -1.82 -26.21 2.46
CA SER A 29 -1.61 -25.30 1.32
C SER A 29 -2.92 -24.82 0.66
N GLN A 30 -4.02 -25.54 0.85
CA GLN A 30 -5.27 -25.30 0.12
C GLN A 30 -6.50 -25.24 1.04
N ALA A 31 -6.32 -24.99 2.34
CA ALA A 31 -7.45 -24.84 3.26
C ALA A 31 -8.42 -23.75 2.75
N PRO A 32 -9.69 -24.08 2.46
CA PRO A 32 -10.66 -23.12 1.97
C PRO A 32 -11.25 -22.27 3.11
N PRO A 33 -11.79 -21.08 2.82
CA PRO A 33 -12.45 -20.24 3.84
C PRO A 33 -13.67 -20.93 4.48
N THR A 34 -14.24 -21.96 3.85
CA THR A 34 -15.32 -22.77 4.43
C THR A 34 -14.88 -23.55 5.67
N GLU A 35 -13.65 -24.06 5.71
CA GLU A 35 -13.10 -24.71 6.91
C GLU A 35 -12.92 -23.70 8.03
N ILE A 36 -12.48 -22.49 7.70
CA ILE A 36 -12.37 -21.41 8.69
C ILE A 36 -13.75 -21.01 9.21
N ALA A 37 -14.76 -20.92 8.34
CA ALA A 37 -16.10 -20.45 8.70
C ALA A 37 -16.89 -21.48 9.52
N TYR A 38 -16.83 -22.75 9.14
CA TYR A 38 -17.66 -23.81 9.73
C TYR A 38 -16.88 -24.68 10.71
N GLY A 39 -15.55 -24.61 10.71
CA GLY A 39 -14.69 -25.42 11.53
C GLY A 39 -14.26 -26.71 10.87
N ILE A 40 -13.60 -27.53 11.67
CA ILE A 40 -13.11 -28.86 11.34
C ILE A 40 -13.71 -29.86 12.34
N THR A 41 -13.53 -31.16 12.10
CA THR A 41 -14.08 -32.23 12.96
C THR A 41 -13.77 -32.05 14.44
N ALA A 42 -12.59 -31.49 14.77
CA ALA A 42 -12.15 -31.30 16.15
C ALA A 42 -12.62 -29.98 16.79
N LEU A 43 -13.07 -29.00 16.01
CA LEU A 43 -13.36 -27.65 16.50
C LEU A 43 -14.37 -26.95 15.59
N ALA A 44 -15.51 -26.56 16.17
CA ALA A 44 -16.52 -25.76 15.48
C ALA A 44 -15.98 -24.37 15.15
N GLY A 45 -16.34 -23.84 13.98
CA GLY A 45 -15.94 -22.51 13.56
C GLY A 45 -16.77 -21.37 14.18
N PRO A 46 -16.36 -20.12 13.96
CA PRO A 46 -15.20 -19.74 13.14
C PRO A 46 -13.85 -20.04 13.82
N LEU A 47 -12.89 -20.53 13.03
CA LEU A 47 -11.52 -20.81 13.48
C LEU A 47 -10.64 -19.55 13.45
N SER A 48 -11.02 -18.53 12.69
CA SER A 48 -10.43 -17.19 12.72
C SER A 48 -11.37 -16.19 12.05
N GLN A 49 -11.09 -14.90 12.20
CA GLN A 49 -11.86 -13.84 11.56
C GLN A 49 -11.52 -13.71 10.07
N ILE A 50 -10.29 -14.04 9.69
CA ILE A 50 -9.78 -13.80 8.34
C ILE A 50 -9.10 -15.06 7.82
N HIS A 51 -9.45 -15.43 6.59
CA HIS A 51 -8.73 -16.42 5.79
C HIS A 51 -7.85 -15.71 4.74
N LEU A 52 -6.66 -16.25 4.49
CA LEU A 52 -5.75 -15.77 3.44
C LEU A 52 -5.32 -16.93 2.53
N ALA A 53 -5.72 -16.89 1.27
CA ALA A 53 -5.34 -17.87 0.27
C ALA A 53 -3.90 -17.66 -0.25
N GLN A 54 -3.32 -18.68 -0.89
CA GLN A 54 -1.96 -18.64 -1.48
C GLN A 54 -1.79 -17.61 -2.60
N ASP A 55 -2.88 -17.21 -3.26
CA ASP A 55 -2.89 -16.18 -4.31
C ASP A 55 -3.01 -14.75 -3.76
N GLY A 56 -3.02 -14.58 -2.43
CA GLY A 56 -3.21 -13.29 -1.77
C GLY A 56 -4.68 -12.89 -1.56
N THR A 57 -5.64 -13.75 -1.90
CA THR A 57 -7.06 -13.48 -1.63
C THR A 57 -7.35 -13.49 -0.13
N VAL A 58 -7.65 -12.32 0.41
CA VAL A 58 -8.11 -12.13 1.80
C VAL A 58 -9.63 -12.24 1.87
N THR A 59 -10.13 -13.15 2.71
CA THR A 59 -11.57 -13.36 2.95
C THR A 59 -11.91 -13.05 4.40
N VAL A 60 -12.87 -12.14 4.62
CA VAL A 60 -13.45 -11.89 5.95
C VAL A 60 -14.50 -12.96 6.24
N VAL A 61 -14.26 -13.75 7.29
CA VAL A 61 -15.05 -14.92 7.65
C VAL A 61 -16.03 -14.64 8.78
N ALA A 62 -15.60 -13.85 9.77
CA ALA A 62 -16.38 -13.56 10.97
C ALA A 62 -16.06 -12.16 11.51
N VAL A 63 -17.09 -11.45 11.99
CA VAL A 63 -16.90 -10.17 12.69
C VAL A 63 -16.68 -10.35 14.19
N GLY A 64 -17.18 -11.45 14.77
CA GLY A 64 -17.07 -11.74 16.20
C GLY A 64 -15.84 -12.58 16.56
N VAL A 65 -15.79 -12.97 17.83
CA VAL A 65 -14.73 -13.83 18.39
C VAL A 65 -14.67 -15.19 17.67
N ALA A 66 -13.45 -15.69 17.46
CA ALA A 66 -13.16 -16.96 16.81
C ALA A 66 -12.22 -17.79 17.68
N TRP A 67 -12.26 -19.12 17.53
CA TRP A 67 -11.45 -20.05 18.31
C TRP A 67 -10.08 -20.29 17.67
N HIS A 68 -9.20 -19.29 17.75
CA HIS A 68 -7.91 -19.29 17.04
C HIS A 68 -6.68 -19.39 17.95
N ALA A 69 -6.67 -18.71 19.11
CA ALA A 69 -5.49 -18.58 19.97
C ALA A 69 -5.34 -19.72 20.98
N GLY A 70 -6.44 -20.14 21.62
CA GLY A 70 -6.41 -21.15 22.69
C GLY A 70 -5.49 -20.77 23.86
N ALA A 71 -4.95 -21.77 24.56
CA ALA A 71 -4.09 -21.58 25.73
C ALA A 71 -2.72 -20.98 25.38
N GLY A 72 -2.25 -20.00 26.13
CA GLY A 72 -0.98 -19.33 25.87
C GLY A 72 -0.78 -18.09 26.71
N SER A 73 0.34 -17.41 26.49
CA SER A 73 0.70 -16.21 27.24
C SER A 73 1.57 -15.29 26.40
N TRP A 74 1.28 -13.99 26.45
CA TRP A 74 2.10 -12.95 25.85
C TRP A 74 1.93 -11.65 26.65
N PRO A 75 2.98 -10.82 26.82
CA PRO A 75 2.87 -9.57 27.55
C PRO A 75 1.73 -8.67 27.04
N GLY A 76 0.85 -8.26 27.97
CA GLY A 76 -0.30 -7.40 27.68
C GLY A 76 -1.56 -8.11 27.21
N LEU A 77 -1.55 -9.44 27.10
CA LEU A 77 -2.74 -10.26 26.86
C LEU A 77 -3.08 -11.09 28.11
N PRO A 78 -4.38 -11.30 28.40
CA PRO A 78 -4.79 -12.18 29.50
C PRO A 78 -4.46 -13.63 29.15
N GLU A 79 -3.80 -14.34 30.07
CA GLU A 79 -3.39 -15.73 29.91
C GLU A 79 -4.59 -16.62 29.49
N ASP A 80 -4.35 -17.51 28.53
CA ASP A 80 -5.34 -18.45 27.96
C ASP A 80 -6.60 -17.82 27.35
N ASN A 81 -6.65 -16.50 27.20
CA ASN A 81 -7.87 -15.79 26.81
C ASN A 81 -7.70 -14.83 25.63
N ALA A 82 -6.66 -14.99 24.79
CA ALA A 82 -6.40 -14.09 23.68
C ALA A 82 -7.53 -14.03 22.62
N ASN A 83 -8.37 -15.08 22.47
CA ASN A 83 -9.48 -15.10 21.52
C ASN A 83 -10.41 -13.87 21.61
N PHE A 84 -10.62 -13.33 22.80
CA PHE A 84 -11.49 -12.16 23.05
C PHE A 84 -10.80 -10.80 22.85
N HIS A 85 -9.50 -10.82 22.55
CA HIS A 85 -8.64 -9.64 22.50
C HIS A 85 -7.82 -9.56 21.20
N THR A 86 -7.88 -10.56 20.33
CA THR A 86 -7.06 -10.58 19.11
C THR A 86 -7.87 -11.02 17.90
N ILE A 87 -7.48 -10.50 16.74
CA ILE A 87 -7.96 -10.97 15.45
C ILE A 87 -7.03 -12.08 14.98
N GLY A 88 -7.57 -13.26 14.69
CA GLY A 88 -6.86 -14.36 14.06
C GLY A 88 -6.87 -14.24 12.54
N ILE A 89 -5.71 -14.50 11.93
CA ILE A 89 -5.58 -14.64 10.47
C ILE A 89 -5.04 -16.03 10.16
N GLU A 90 -5.83 -16.82 9.42
CA GLU A 90 -5.49 -18.18 9.00
C GLU A 90 -5.07 -18.18 7.53
N ALA A 91 -3.77 -18.32 7.29
CA ALA A 91 -3.23 -18.37 5.94
C ALA A 91 -3.09 -19.80 5.45
N ALA A 92 -3.62 -20.09 4.26
CA ALA A 92 -3.51 -21.38 3.58
C ALA A 92 -2.04 -21.67 3.26
N ASN A 93 -1.36 -22.35 4.18
CA ASN A 93 0.05 -22.68 4.09
C ASN A 93 0.33 -23.92 4.96
N ASN A 94 1.16 -24.84 4.48
CA ASN A 94 1.57 -26.01 5.28
C ASN A 94 2.68 -25.72 6.31
N GLY A 95 3.17 -24.49 6.35
CA GLY A 95 4.18 -23.99 7.27
C GLY A 95 5.63 -24.18 6.82
N THR A 96 5.88 -24.95 5.77
CA THR A 96 7.24 -25.26 5.26
C THR A 96 7.46 -24.97 3.78
N GLU A 97 6.40 -24.79 2.99
CA GLU A 97 6.47 -24.55 1.54
C GLU A 97 6.97 -23.16 1.14
N GLY A 98 7.25 -22.30 2.11
CA GLY A 98 7.53 -20.89 1.88
C GLY A 98 6.26 -20.06 1.69
N TRP A 99 6.43 -18.75 1.58
CA TRP A 99 5.34 -17.79 1.42
C TRP A 99 5.50 -17.14 0.05
N SER A 100 4.49 -17.25 -0.81
CA SER A 100 4.51 -16.57 -2.11
C SER A 100 4.48 -15.06 -1.91
N ASP A 101 5.08 -14.29 -2.83
CA ASP A 101 5.07 -12.83 -2.75
C ASP A 101 3.65 -12.26 -2.62
N ALA A 102 2.69 -12.83 -3.37
CA ALA A 102 1.29 -12.43 -3.32
C ALA A 102 0.64 -12.71 -1.96
N GLN A 103 0.87 -13.89 -1.38
CA GLN A 103 0.34 -14.26 -0.06
C GLN A 103 0.98 -13.39 1.02
N TYR A 104 2.31 -13.25 1.01
CA TYR A 104 3.03 -12.49 2.01
C TYR A 104 2.68 -11.00 1.98
N ASP A 105 2.65 -10.37 0.79
CA ASP A 105 2.27 -8.97 0.64
C ASP A 105 0.84 -8.71 1.15
N ALA A 106 -0.09 -9.62 0.82
CA ALA A 106 -1.45 -9.56 1.30
C ALA A 106 -1.54 -9.72 2.83
N TYR A 107 -0.71 -10.60 3.42
CA TYR A 107 -0.66 -10.79 4.87
C TYR A 107 -0.17 -9.52 5.57
N VAL A 108 0.97 -8.99 5.15
CA VAL A 108 1.54 -7.73 5.67
C VAL A 108 0.53 -6.59 5.51
N GLY A 109 -0.09 -6.47 4.34
CA GLY A 109 -1.09 -5.45 4.04
C GLY A 109 -2.34 -5.56 4.90
N CYS A 110 -2.82 -6.78 5.15
CA CYS A 110 -3.96 -7.05 6.03
C CYS A 110 -3.66 -6.64 7.47
N CYS A 111 -2.52 -7.08 8.01
CA CYS A 111 -2.07 -6.71 9.35
C CYS A 111 -1.93 -5.19 9.50
N ALA A 112 -1.26 -4.53 8.56
CA ALA A 112 -1.09 -3.07 8.58
C ALA A 112 -2.44 -2.32 8.51
N ALA A 113 -3.41 -2.83 7.75
CA ALA A 113 -4.74 -2.21 7.67
C ALA A 113 -5.50 -2.30 8.99
N ILE A 114 -5.48 -3.46 9.65
CA ILE A 114 -6.09 -3.67 10.97
C ILE A 114 -5.41 -2.78 12.01
N LEU A 115 -4.09 -2.82 12.11
CA LEU A 115 -3.33 -2.04 13.08
C LEU A 115 -3.51 -0.53 12.90
N ARG A 116 -3.59 -0.05 11.66
CA ARG A 116 -3.91 1.35 11.36
C ARG A 116 -5.28 1.75 11.91
N LYS A 117 -6.27 0.86 11.81
CA LYS A 117 -7.61 1.11 12.36
C LYS A 117 -7.62 1.10 13.90
N LEU A 118 -6.82 0.26 14.52
CA LEU A 118 -6.66 0.17 15.98
C LEU A 118 -5.77 1.29 16.57
N GLY A 119 -4.95 1.95 15.74
CA GLY A 119 -3.97 2.93 16.22
C GLY A 119 -2.78 2.27 16.92
N HIS A 120 -2.38 1.09 16.44
CA HIS A 120 -1.32 0.28 17.04
C HIS A 120 -0.14 0.07 16.10
N GLY A 121 1.03 -0.24 16.68
CA GLY A 121 2.24 -0.60 15.94
C GLY A 121 2.32 -2.09 15.62
N ALA A 122 3.35 -2.46 14.84
CA ALA A 122 3.60 -3.85 14.46
C ALA A 122 3.95 -4.77 15.67
N ASP A 123 4.28 -4.18 16.82
CA ASP A 123 4.45 -4.90 18.10
C ASP A 123 3.17 -5.62 18.57
N ARG A 124 2.01 -5.26 18.01
CA ARG A 124 0.72 -5.92 18.24
C ARG A 124 0.42 -7.07 17.28
N VAL A 125 1.44 -7.62 16.61
CA VAL A 125 1.34 -8.82 15.77
C VAL A 125 2.27 -9.89 16.30
N ILE A 126 1.68 -11.01 16.71
CA ILE A 126 2.42 -12.18 17.22
C ILE A 126 2.07 -13.41 16.40
N GLY A 127 3.01 -14.34 16.26
CA GLY A 127 2.74 -15.66 15.71
C GLY A 127 2.05 -16.54 16.74
N HIS A 128 1.26 -17.53 16.32
CA HIS A 128 0.67 -18.47 17.27
C HIS A 128 1.74 -19.23 18.07
N LYS A 129 2.91 -19.47 17.48
CA LYS A 129 4.10 -20.01 18.13
C LYS A 129 4.65 -19.15 19.24
N GLU A 130 4.50 -17.83 19.16
CA GLU A 130 4.93 -16.89 20.20
C GLU A 130 3.94 -16.89 21.37
N TRP A 131 2.64 -17.04 21.08
CA TRP A 131 1.57 -17.12 22.08
C TRP A 131 1.48 -18.48 22.79
N ALA A 132 1.30 -19.54 22.00
CA ALA A 132 0.98 -20.90 22.45
C ALA A 132 2.13 -21.89 22.29
N GLY A 133 3.24 -21.53 21.62
CA GLY A 133 4.41 -22.40 21.52
C GLY A 133 4.98 -22.83 22.87
N PRO A 134 5.19 -21.92 23.84
CA PRO A 134 5.70 -22.28 25.15
C PRO A 134 4.81 -23.25 25.94
N LYS A 135 3.47 -23.16 25.78
CA LYS A 135 2.50 -23.90 26.58
C LYS A 135 1.96 -25.16 25.89
N GLN A 136 1.82 -25.11 24.57
CA GLN A 136 1.17 -26.15 23.75
C GLN A 136 2.09 -26.75 22.68
N GLY A 137 3.28 -26.18 22.43
CA GLY A 137 4.15 -26.61 21.34
C GLY A 137 3.63 -26.22 19.95
N LYS A 138 2.73 -25.22 19.86
CA LYS A 138 2.31 -24.62 18.58
C LYS A 138 3.51 -23.98 17.89
N TRP A 139 3.60 -24.16 16.57
CA TRP A 139 4.74 -23.71 15.78
C TRP A 139 4.33 -22.85 14.58
N ASP A 140 3.03 -22.71 14.32
CA ASP A 140 2.49 -21.84 13.28
C ASP A 140 2.71 -20.35 13.63
N PRO A 141 2.97 -19.43 12.67
CA PRO A 141 2.89 -19.57 11.22
C PRO A 141 4.15 -20.19 10.58
N GLY A 142 4.81 -21.11 11.28
CA GLY A 142 5.78 -22.01 10.71
C GLY A 142 7.13 -21.34 10.50
N CYS A 143 7.72 -21.56 9.33
CA CYS A 143 9.01 -21.01 8.94
C CYS A 143 9.01 -19.48 8.73
N MET A 144 7.87 -18.78 8.96
CA MET A 144 7.84 -17.31 8.92
C MET A 144 8.72 -16.72 10.02
N ASP A 145 9.64 -15.84 9.64
CA ASP A 145 10.39 -14.99 10.56
C ASP A 145 9.47 -13.87 11.06
N MET A 146 9.11 -13.92 12.34
CA MET A 146 8.18 -12.97 12.92
C MET A 146 8.79 -11.58 13.12
N ASP A 147 10.12 -11.48 13.27
CA ASP A 147 10.79 -10.19 13.42
C ASP A 147 10.84 -9.46 12.08
N GLN A 148 11.19 -10.17 10.99
CA GLN A 148 11.11 -9.62 9.64
C GLN A 148 9.66 -9.27 9.28
N PHE A 149 8.70 -10.14 9.60
CA PHE A 149 7.28 -9.89 9.34
C PHE A 149 6.78 -8.62 10.04
N ARG A 150 7.13 -8.43 11.32
CA ARG A 150 6.82 -7.18 12.04
C ARG A 150 7.53 -5.97 11.45
N ALA A 151 8.78 -6.10 10.99
CA ALA A 151 9.50 -5.01 10.34
C ALA A 151 8.80 -4.56 9.04
N ASP A 152 8.34 -5.51 8.22
CA ASP A 152 7.64 -5.22 6.97
C ASP A 152 6.27 -4.58 7.22
N ILE A 153 5.55 -5.03 8.26
CA ILE A 153 4.31 -4.39 8.70
C ILE A 153 4.57 -2.96 9.18
N ALA A 154 5.61 -2.74 9.97
CA ALA A 154 5.98 -1.41 10.44
C ALA A 154 6.32 -0.48 9.27
N GLU A 155 7.02 -0.98 8.25
CA GLU A 155 7.28 -0.22 7.03
C GLU A 155 5.98 0.13 6.29
N ARG A 156 5.06 -0.83 6.17
CA ARG A 156 3.76 -0.58 5.53
C ARG A 156 2.84 0.35 6.34
N LEU A 157 3.02 0.42 7.67
CA LEU A 157 2.31 1.35 8.55
C LEU A 157 2.78 2.79 8.40
N LYS A 158 4.06 3.04 8.10
CA LYS A 158 4.55 4.40 7.75
C LYS A 158 3.81 4.98 6.55
N GLY A 159 3.24 4.11 5.71
CA GLY A 159 2.46 4.47 4.54
C GLY A 159 3.34 4.98 3.40
N SER A 160 2.76 5.10 2.20
CA SER A 160 3.35 5.97 1.19
C SER A 160 3.27 7.41 1.71
N ALA A 161 4.20 8.29 1.32
CA ALA A 161 4.21 9.70 1.75
C ALA A 161 2.85 10.41 1.60
N LEU A 162 1.97 9.92 0.71
CA LEU A 162 0.62 10.40 0.51
C LEU A 162 -0.33 10.09 1.67
N MET A 163 -0.19 8.92 2.31
CA MET A 163 -1.09 8.44 3.38
C MET A 163 -0.72 8.97 4.76
N ALA A 164 0.47 9.57 4.89
CA ALA A 164 0.89 10.32 6.09
C ALA A 164 0.25 11.70 6.16
N LEU A 165 -0.30 12.20 5.04
CA LEU A 165 -1.00 13.48 4.97
C LEU A 165 -2.41 13.34 5.53
N SER A 166 -2.88 14.35 6.25
CA SER A 166 -4.29 14.50 6.63
C SER A 166 -5.19 14.56 5.39
N ASP A 167 -6.48 14.26 5.53
CA ASP A 167 -7.45 14.37 4.43
C ASP A 167 -7.45 15.75 3.76
N SER A 168 -7.22 16.82 4.53
CA SER A 168 -7.07 18.18 3.99
C SER A 168 -5.81 18.33 3.15
N GLU A 169 -4.67 17.83 3.63
CA GLU A 169 -3.40 17.90 2.91
C GLU A 169 -3.41 17.02 1.66
N GLN A 170 -4.06 15.85 1.70
CA GLN A 170 -4.27 15.00 0.52
C GLN A 170 -5.13 15.71 -0.54
N ARG A 171 -6.22 16.38 -0.13
CA ARG A 171 -7.06 17.17 -1.06
C ARG A 171 -6.31 18.35 -1.64
N GLU A 172 -5.54 19.06 -0.84
CA GLU A 172 -4.71 20.18 -1.30
C GLU A 172 -3.66 19.70 -2.32
N LEU A 173 -2.99 18.58 -2.05
CA LEU A 173 -2.04 17.99 -2.97
C LEU A 173 -2.70 17.57 -4.29
N LEU A 174 -3.88 16.96 -4.23
CA LEU A 174 -4.65 16.58 -5.41
C LEU A 174 -5.06 17.80 -6.24
N ASP A 175 -5.46 18.90 -5.59
CA ASP A 175 -5.81 20.16 -6.26
C ASP A 175 -4.59 20.78 -6.96
N LYS A 176 -3.44 20.83 -6.28
CA LYS A 176 -2.18 21.29 -6.86
C LYS A 176 -1.77 20.45 -8.08
N LEU A 177 -1.85 19.12 -7.97
CA LEU A 177 -1.55 18.21 -9.08
C LEU A 177 -2.48 18.43 -10.28
N ARG A 178 -3.79 18.60 -10.05
CA ARG A 178 -4.75 18.92 -11.11
C ARG A 178 -4.45 20.25 -11.77
N ARG A 179 -4.08 21.27 -10.99
CA ARG A 179 -3.71 22.57 -11.52
C ARG A 179 -2.46 22.52 -12.39
N VAL A 180 -1.40 21.86 -11.92
CA VAL A 180 -0.17 21.67 -12.70
C VAL A 180 -0.48 20.88 -13.98
N HIS A 181 -1.27 19.81 -13.89
CA HIS A 181 -1.68 19.04 -15.06
C HIS A 181 -2.43 19.89 -16.08
N PHE A 182 -3.38 20.72 -15.61
CA PHE A 182 -4.09 21.66 -16.47
C PHE A 182 -3.13 22.64 -17.15
N GLU A 183 -2.24 23.30 -16.40
CA GLU A 183 -1.27 24.26 -16.95
C GLU A 183 -0.34 23.62 -18.00
N LEU A 184 0.00 22.34 -17.82
CA LEU A 184 0.87 21.60 -18.74
C LEU A 184 0.15 21.05 -19.98
N THR A 185 -1.17 20.83 -19.92
CA THR A 185 -1.92 20.16 -21.01
C THR A 185 -2.91 21.08 -21.72
N TYR A 186 -3.31 22.17 -21.10
CA TYR A 186 -4.28 23.10 -21.65
C TYR A 186 -3.64 23.99 -22.71
N GLY A 187 -4.27 24.09 -23.88
CA GLY A 187 -3.85 24.99 -24.96
C GLY A 187 -4.34 26.41 -24.73
N PHE A 188 -3.44 27.31 -24.39
CA PHE A 188 -3.68 28.73 -24.18
C PHE A 188 -3.59 29.51 -25.50
N GLN A 189 -4.53 30.43 -25.71
CA GLN A 189 -4.52 31.34 -26.86
C GLN A 189 -3.35 32.31 -26.78
N SER A 190 -2.69 32.55 -27.91
CA SER A 190 -1.67 33.59 -28.04
C SER A 190 -2.22 34.97 -27.68
N ARG A 191 -1.39 35.83 -27.09
CA ARG A 191 -1.75 37.23 -26.78
C ARG A 191 -1.58 38.18 -27.97
N VAL A 192 -1.01 37.70 -29.07
CA VAL A 192 -0.85 38.50 -30.29
C VAL A 192 -2.23 38.71 -30.91
N ALA A 193 -2.58 39.97 -31.17
CA ALA A 193 -3.83 40.33 -31.84
C ALA A 193 -3.97 39.56 -33.15
N ASP A 194 -5.16 39.01 -33.40
CA ASP A 194 -5.52 38.22 -34.59
C ASP A 194 -4.77 36.88 -34.78
N SER A 195 -4.01 36.42 -33.78
CA SER A 195 -3.37 35.10 -33.82
C SER A 195 -4.36 34.01 -33.41
N GLU A 196 -4.54 33.00 -34.27
CA GLU A 196 -5.28 31.77 -33.93
C GLU A 196 -4.42 30.72 -33.20
N TYR A 197 -3.12 31.00 -32.99
CA TYR A 197 -2.19 30.05 -32.39
C TYR A 197 -2.56 29.70 -30.93
N ARG A 198 -2.56 28.40 -30.63
CA ARG A 198 -2.79 27.86 -29.29
C ARG A 198 -1.74 26.83 -28.96
N ASP A 199 -1.24 26.89 -27.74
CA ASP A 199 -0.25 25.95 -27.25
C ASP A 199 -0.26 25.86 -25.73
N THR A 200 0.36 24.81 -25.21
CA THR A 200 0.59 24.63 -23.78
C THR A 200 1.62 25.63 -23.26
N VAL A 201 1.68 25.83 -21.93
CA VAL A 201 2.73 26.66 -21.32
C VAL A 201 4.13 26.17 -21.70
N ALA A 202 4.34 24.84 -21.65
CA ALA A 202 5.61 24.24 -22.07
C ALA A 202 5.91 24.48 -23.55
N GLY A 203 4.91 24.35 -24.42
CA GLY A 203 5.04 24.62 -25.84
C GLY A 203 5.44 26.07 -26.14
N TYR A 204 4.85 27.06 -25.45
CA TYR A 204 5.28 28.45 -25.59
C TYR A 204 6.73 28.67 -25.15
N VAL A 205 7.17 28.08 -24.03
CA VAL A 205 8.56 28.20 -23.56
C VAL A 205 9.53 27.62 -24.58
N LEU A 206 9.26 26.40 -25.07
CA LEU A 206 10.10 25.74 -26.08
C LEU A 206 10.12 26.50 -27.41
N ASN A 207 8.98 27.06 -27.83
CA ASN A 207 8.91 27.86 -29.05
C ASN A 207 9.64 29.19 -28.92
N SER A 208 9.63 29.82 -27.74
CA SER A 208 10.42 31.02 -27.45
C SER A 208 11.91 30.72 -27.56
N ASP A 209 12.40 29.66 -26.93
CA ASP A 209 13.80 29.22 -27.03
C ASP A 209 14.22 28.99 -28.49
N ALA A 210 13.38 28.28 -29.26
CA ALA A 210 13.63 28.07 -30.68
C ALA A 210 13.63 29.38 -31.50
N ALA A 211 12.78 30.36 -31.14
CA ALA A 211 12.73 31.66 -31.80
C ALA A 211 13.95 32.53 -31.46
N ASP A 212 14.38 32.51 -30.20
CA ASP A 212 15.56 33.22 -29.71
C ASP A 212 16.82 32.70 -30.41
N TYR A 213 16.99 31.38 -30.46
CA TYR A 213 18.10 30.75 -31.19
C TYR A 213 18.12 31.15 -32.67
N ARG A 214 16.97 31.09 -33.36
CA ARG A 214 16.87 31.51 -34.78
C ARG A 214 17.20 32.98 -34.98
N THR A 215 16.83 33.83 -34.03
CA THR A 215 17.13 35.28 -34.07
C THR A 215 18.62 35.52 -33.89
N GLU A 216 19.27 34.82 -32.96
CA GLU A 216 20.71 34.89 -32.76
C GLU A 216 21.49 34.48 -34.03
N GLN A 217 21.07 33.38 -34.70
CA GLN A 217 21.70 32.96 -35.96
C GLN A 217 21.54 34.02 -37.07
N ARG A 218 20.39 34.69 -37.14
CA ARG A 218 20.15 35.78 -38.10
C ARG A 218 21.02 37.00 -37.80
N LEU A 219 21.18 37.37 -36.54
CA LEU A 219 22.05 38.48 -36.12
C LEU A 219 23.50 38.23 -36.51
N LYS A 220 24.04 37.05 -36.19
CA LYS A 220 25.40 36.63 -36.60
C LYS A 220 25.60 36.70 -38.12
N ALA A 221 24.59 36.26 -38.89
CA ALA A 221 24.65 36.34 -40.35
C ALA A 221 24.62 37.78 -40.88
N LEU A 222 23.91 38.69 -40.20
CA LEU A 222 23.87 40.12 -40.54
C LEU A 222 25.19 40.82 -40.21
N GLU A 223 25.78 40.56 -39.04
CA GLU A 223 27.11 41.05 -38.66
C GLU A 223 28.14 40.66 -39.71
N LEU A 224 28.18 39.38 -40.11
CA LEU A 224 29.10 38.92 -41.15
C LEU A 224 28.90 39.63 -42.50
N LYS A 225 27.66 39.96 -42.87
CA LYS A 225 27.37 40.72 -44.11
C LYS A 225 27.83 42.16 -43.97
N LEU A 226 27.63 42.79 -42.81
CA LEU A 226 28.06 44.16 -42.54
C LEU A 226 29.58 44.27 -42.60
N ASP A 227 30.31 43.34 -41.97
CA ASP A 227 31.77 43.28 -42.00
C ASP A 227 32.29 43.17 -43.44
N ARG A 228 31.65 42.33 -44.27
CA ARG A 228 32.01 42.18 -45.69
C ARG A 228 31.78 43.45 -46.49
N LEU A 229 30.69 44.19 -46.22
CA LEU A 229 30.40 45.46 -46.89
C LEU A 229 31.39 46.55 -46.48
N LEU A 230 31.70 46.65 -45.19
CA LEU A 230 32.71 47.58 -44.68
C LEU A 230 34.09 47.30 -45.30
N ALA A 231 34.54 46.05 -45.30
CA ALA A 231 35.80 45.65 -45.92
C ALA A 231 35.84 45.88 -47.46
N ALA A 232 34.69 45.85 -48.13
CA ALA A 232 34.60 46.16 -49.56
C ALA A 232 34.62 47.66 -49.85
N ALA A 233 34.07 48.48 -48.94
CA ALA A 233 34.11 49.94 -49.02
C ALA A 233 35.53 50.48 -48.78
N GLU A 234 36.25 49.93 -47.80
CA GLU A 234 37.64 50.29 -47.50
C GLU A 234 38.62 50.00 -48.66
N ARG A 235 38.34 48.98 -49.49
CA ARG A 235 39.15 48.66 -50.68
C ARG A 235 38.88 49.58 -51.88
N ARG A 236 37.89 50.46 -51.81
CA ARG A 236 37.51 51.38 -52.90
C ARG A 236 38.03 52.81 -52.70
N ILE A 237 38.79 53.05 -51.63
CA ILE A 237 39.51 54.30 -51.32
C ILE A 237 40.99 54.07 -51.59
#